data_AF-A0A1L9X3K1-F1
#
_entry.id   AF-A0A1L9X3K1-F1
#
_cell.length_a   1.000
_cell.length_b   1.000
_cell.length_c   1.000
_cell.angle_alpha   90.00
_cell.angle_beta   90.00
_cell.angle_gamma   90.00
#
_symmetry.space_group_name_H-M   'P 1'
#
loop_
_entity.id
_entity.type
_entity.pdbx_description
1 polymer ?
#
loop_
_entity_poly.entity_id
_entity_poly.type
_entity_poly.pdbx_seq_one_letter_code
_entity_poly.pdbx_strand_id
1 'polypeptide(L)'
;MPLSRGLNFTAMEPLISWDSEKRKFLCCLYRFWDRDINAYKAVFDAVYRDDLRNAGFRDGAPKERLRGQWHHLKSRVLPDWVDVHLSPFDKDGRWAPFIATIRRTLRSLEIRPRENTGVDEVVGEYITHEIEEEPADVLVHEDRTLCKYGDKECFWCVQERNMEITNRRGNPRLRDGIPPVLYRWSNVDSQGINTKNLLVAGLFDDWDRYFSPNTIRPEKFVEYFRKHVHIEEVPSPFISTFKSMLSPVHRAIRNKEGALISVIDTKGLDFVYSARNLFRTHKVRVGNSYYNGAGEFLIWGKVPSSNIICSFKVSTLEQIADEHNDIAEILQLDTIALYKCNRNALKAALSQRGHYSDRTSGNIIGKLLSLLQVRFEYSDEIGRGMFYSWRLRKPDNPGEAFYEGIRTGYGHSPETPMTAVEHQHREVYVISDDEDDDDDESVTEAGLSEDEEN
;
A
#
# COMPACT_ATOMS: atom_id res chain seq x y z
N MET A 1 8.89 55.02 -19.52
CA MET A 1 8.81 53.71 -18.84
C MET A 1 7.80 52.85 -19.58
N PRO A 2 8.19 51.76 -20.28
CA PRO A 2 7.21 50.86 -20.86
C PRO A 2 6.84 49.77 -19.85
N LEU A 3 5.54 49.52 -19.82
CA LEU A 3 4.82 48.62 -18.94
C LEU A 3 5.21 47.16 -19.15
N SER A 4 5.12 46.43 -18.04
CA SER A 4 5.30 45.00 -17.84
C SER A 4 4.78 44.12 -18.98
N ARG A 5 5.64 43.19 -19.41
CA ARG A 5 5.37 42.08 -20.32
C ARG A 5 4.11 41.32 -19.90
N GLY A 6 3.10 41.31 -20.77
CA GLY A 6 1.98 40.38 -20.68
C GLY A 6 2.46 38.93 -20.84
N LEU A 7 1.84 38.02 -20.09
CA LEU A 7 2.02 36.58 -20.21
C LEU A 7 1.60 36.14 -21.61
N ASN A 8 2.57 35.67 -22.40
CA ASN A 8 2.33 35.18 -23.75
C ASN A 8 2.01 33.68 -23.70
N PHE A 9 0.73 33.31 -23.80
CA PHE A 9 0.23 31.93 -23.68
C PHE A 9 0.44 31.06 -24.95
N THR A 10 1.30 31.48 -25.89
CA THR A 10 1.52 30.77 -27.16
C THR A 10 2.91 30.14 -27.33
N ALA A 11 3.82 30.31 -26.37
CA ALA A 11 5.10 29.63 -26.39
C ALA A 11 5.04 28.38 -25.49
N MET A 12 4.86 27.19 -26.08
CA MET A 12 5.07 25.94 -25.35
C MET A 12 6.52 25.91 -24.87
N GLU A 13 6.72 25.82 -23.55
CA GLU A 13 8.07 25.63 -23.02
C GLU A 13 8.66 24.34 -23.59
N PRO A 14 9.93 24.34 -24.02
CA PRO A 14 10.59 23.13 -24.48
C PRO A 14 10.55 22.08 -23.36
N LEU A 15 10.20 20.83 -23.68
CA LEU A 15 10.10 19.72 -22.74
C LEU A 15 11.10 18.62 -23.11
N ILE A 16 11.77 18.06 -22.10
CA ILE A 16 12.65 16.91 -22.31
C ILE A 16 11.76 15.67 -22.40
N SER A 17 11.83 14.96 -23.52
CA SER A 17 11.19 13.64 -23.64
C SER A 17 11.97 12.63 -22.80
N TRP A 18 11.38 12.20 -21.69
CA TRP A 18 11.97 11.23 -20.77
C TRP A 18 11.58 9.81 -21.17
N ASP A 19 12.36 9.16 -22.02
CA ASP A 19 12.24 7.73 -22.29
C ASP A 19 12.94 6.88 -21.21
N SER A 20 12.77 5.55 -21.29
CA SER A 20 13.37 4.61 -20.33
C SER A 20 14.91 4.69 -20.35
N GLU A 21 15.52 4.91 -21.52
CA GLU A 21 16.97 4.99 -21.65
C GLU A 21 17.55 6.20 -20.90
N LYS A 22 17.01 7.40 -21.13
CA LYS A 22 17.44 8.64 -20.45
C LYS A 22 17.22 8.56 -18.94
N ARG A 23 16.14 7.92 -18.49
CA ARG A 23 15.85 7.71 -17.07
C ARG A 23 16.82 6.74 -16.43
N LYS A 24 17.13 5.60 -17.07
CA LYS A 24 18.14 4.65 -16.60
C LYS A 24 19.54 5.27 -16.60
N PHE A 25 19.89 6.02 -17.63
CA PHE A 25 21.14 6.76 -17.73
C PHE A 25 21.32 7.73 -16.55
N LEU A 26 20.28 8.52 -16.24
CA LEU A 26 20.25 9.42 -15.09
C LEU A 26 20.39 8.64 -13.77
N CYS A 27 19.69 7.52 -13.61
CA CYS A 27 19.87 6.67 -12.43
C CYS A 27 21.30 6.13 -12.32
N CYS A 28 21.96 5.72 -13.41
CA CYS A 28 23.34 5.26 -13.36
C CYS A 28 24.30 6.37 -12.87
N LEU A 29 24.09 7.63 -13.28
CA LEU A 29 24.86 8.76 -12.75
C LEU A 29 24.75 8.86 -11.22
N TYR A 30 23.52 8.79 -10.69
CA TYR A 30 23.25 8.89 -9.25
C TYR A 30 23.67 7.66 -8.43
N ARG A 31 23.79 6.49 -9.05
CA ARG A 31 24.17 5.25 -8.37
C ARG A 31 25.68 5.04 -8.29
N PHE A 32 26.39 5.30 -9.38
CA PHE A 32 27.78 4.86 -9.55
C PHE A 32 28.81 5.98 -9.39
N TRP A 33 28.37 7.23 -9.18
CA TRP A 33 29.24 8.39 -8.92
C TRP A 33 28.73 9.23 -7.76
N ASP A 34 29.65 9.96 -7.12
CA ASP A 34 29.31 10.98 -6.12
C ASP A 34 28.33 12.00 -6.69
N ARG A 35 27.47 12.53 -5.82
CA ARG A 35 26.41 13.48 -6.19
C ARG A 35 26.98 14.83 -6.60
N ASP A 36 27.31 14.96 -7.89
CA ASP A 36 27.69 16.22 -8.53
C ASP A 36 26.72 16.55 -9.67
N ILE A 37 25.73 17.40 -9.37
CA ILE A 37 24.72 17.80 -10.36
C ILE A 37 25.31 18.57 -11.55
N ASN A 38 26.47 19.23 -11.38
CA ASN A 38 27.13 19.94 -12.47
C ASN A 38 27.77 18.93 -13.43
N ALA A 39 28.47 17.93 -12.90
CA ALA A 39 29.01 16.83 -13.69
C ALA A 39 27.89 16.04 -14.38
N TYR A 40 26.80 15.74 -13.67
CA TYR A 40 25.66 15.01 -14.23
C TYR A 40 25.02 15.76 -15.39
N LYS A 41 24.80 17.07 -15.24
CA LYS A 41 24.29 17.92 -16.34
C LYS A 41 25.24 17.89 -17.53
N ALA A 42 26.54 18.12 -17.31
CA ALA A 42 27.52 18.17 -18.40
C ALA A 42 27.59 16.85 -19.18
N VAL A 43 27.54 15.71 -18.48
CA VAL A 43 27.51 14.38 -19.10
C VAL A 43 26.20 14.15 -19.83
N PHE A 44 25.06 14.45 -19.22
CA PHE A 44 23.73 14.26 -19.82
C PHE A 44 23.58 15.10 -21.09
N ASP A 45 24.00 16.36 -21.06
CA ASP A 45 23.97 17.27 -22.20
C ASP A 45 24.90 16.85 -23.33
N ALA A 46 26.05 16.25 -23.01
CA ALA A 46 26.98 15.76 -24.01
C ALA A 46 26.44 14.50 -24.71
N VAL A 47 25.79 13.60 -23.96
CA VAL A 47 25.25 12.33 -24.47
C VAL A 47 23.97 12.55 -25.27
N TYR A 48 23.05 13.39 -24.78
CA TYR A 48 21.75 13.66 -25.40
C TYR A 48 21.69 15.02 -26.11
N ARG A 49 22.84 15.52 -26.59
CA ARG A 49 22.97 16.86 -27.20
C ARG A 49 21.96 17.10 -28.32
N ASP A 50 21.85 16.14 -29.23
CA ASP A 50 21.02 16.28 -30.43
C ASP A 50 19.54 16.21 -30.06
N ASP A 51 19.16 15.30 -29.16
CA ASP A 51 17.80 15.20 -28.61
C ASP A 51 17.36 16.50 -27.92
N LEU A 52 18.26 17.09 -27.12
CA LEU A 52 18.00 18.35 -26.41
C LEU A 52 17.88 19.52 -27.38
N ARG A 53 18.72 19.59 -28.41
CA ARG A 53 18.62 20.63 -29.45
C ARG A 53 17.32 20.51 -30.24
N ASN A 54 16.94 19.29 -30.62
CA ASN A 54 15.68 19.03 -31.33
C ASN A 54 14.46 19.38 -30.48
N ALA A 55 14.55 19.21 -29.16
CA ALA A 55 13.51 19.60 -28.21
C ALA A 55 13.53 21.11 -27.86
N GLY A 56 14.43 21.92 -28.44
CA GLY A 56 14.49 23.37 -28.26
C GLY A 56 15.42 23.87 -27.16
N PHE A 57 16.24 23.00 -26.54
CA PHE A 57 17.22 23.40 -25.52
C PHE A 57 18.54 23.81 -26.17
N ARG A 58 18.87 25.11 -26.12
CA ARG A 58 20.14 25.65 -26.65
C ARG A 58 21.30 25.51 -25.66
N ASP A 59 21.01 25.57 -24.37
CA ASP A 59 21.99 25.55 -23.27
C ASP A 59 21.98 24.22 -22.49
N GLY A 60 21.46 23.17 -23.12
CA GLY A 60 21.29 21.84 -22.51
C GLY A 60 20.12 21.76 -21.52
N ALA A 61 20.03 20.65 -20.81
CA ALA A 61 18.97 20.36 -19.85
C ALA A 61 19.11 21.24 -18.59
N PRO A 62 18.03 21.86 -18.08
CA PRO A 62 18.04 22.54 -16.78
C PRO A 62 18.37 21.56 -15.64
N LYS A 63 19.21 21.98 -14.69
CA LYS A 63 19.64 21.14 -13.55
C LYS A 63 18.44 20.72 -12.69
N GLU A 64 17.49 21.62 -12.53
CA GLU A 64 16.24 21.45 -11.79
C GLU A 64 15.39 20.35 -12.43
N ARG A 65 15.42 20.22 -13.77
CA ARG A 65 14.70 19.15 -14.47
C ARG A 65 15.36 17.80 -14.30
N LEU A 66 16.70 17.72 -14.31
CA LEU A 66 17.42 16.48 -14.01
C LEU A 66 17.18 16.05 -12.55
N ARG A 67 17.31 16.98 -11.60
CA ARG A 67 17.07 16.72 -10.17
C ARG A 67 15.62 16.35 -9.89
N GLY A 68 14.68 17.10 -10.46
CA GLY A 68 13.24 16.84 -10.35
C GLY A 68 12.88 15.49 -10.94
N GLN A 69 13.45 15.12 -12.09
CA GLN A 69 13.23 13.82 -12.69
C GLN A 69 13.78 12.69 -11.83
N TRP A 70 15.01 12.80 -11.31
CA TRP A 70 15.56 11.78 -10.41
C TRP A 70 14.74 11.66 -9.12
N HIS A 71 14.32 12.80 -8.54
CA HIS A 71 13.47 12.78 -7.35
C HIS A 71 12.11 12.14 -7.63
N HIS A 72 11.50 12.43 -8.78
CA HIS A 72 10.26 11.80 -9.22
C HIS A 72 10.42 10.28 -9.42
N LEU A 73 11.50 9.85 -10.08
CA LEU A 73 11.88 8.45 -10.25
C LEU A 73 12.02 7.73 -8.90
N LYS A 74 12.70 8.36 -7.94
CA LYS A 74 12.90 7.84 -6.58
C LYS A 74 11.61 7.82 -5.77
N SER A 75 10.88 8.94 -5.69
CA SER A 75 9.72 9.09 -4.81
C SER A 75 8.51 8.28 -5.27
N ARG A 76 8.40 8.02 -6.57
CA ARG A 76 7.36 7.16 -7.15
C ARG A 76 7.84 5.72 -7.36
N VAL A 77 9.08 5.40 -6.97
CA VAL A 77 9.69 4.07 -7.10
C VAL A 77 9.49 3.51 -8.52
N LEU A 78 9.76 4.34 -9.52
CA LEU A 78 9.47 3.99 -10.91
C LEU A 78 10.37 2.83 -11.39
N PRO A 79 9.90 2.00 -12.36
CA PRO A 79 10.63 0.80 -12.78
C PRO A 79 12.09 1.05 -13.16
N ASP A 80 12.39 2.17 -13.82
CA ASP A 80 13.77 2.53 -14.20
C ASP A 80 14.67 2.80 -12.98
N TRP A 81 14.11 3.36 -11.90
CA TRP A 81 14.83 3.57 -10.64
C TRP A 81 15.06 2.25 -9.92
N VAL A 82 14.03 1.40 -9.81
CA VAL A 82 14.10 0.08 -9.17
C VAL A 82 15.12 -0.81 -9.87
N ASP A 83 15.04 -0.90 -11.20
CA ASP A 83 15.96 -1.70 -12.02
C ASP A 83 17.40 -1.25 -11.76
N VAL A 84 17.67 0.06 -11.80
CA VAL A 84 19.02 0.58 -11.63
C VAL A 84 19.50 0.61 -10.20
N HIS A 85 18.69 0.81 -9.16
CA HIS A 85 19.14 1.00 -7.76
C HIS A 85 18.98 -0.22 -6.86
N LEU A 86 18.10 -1.18 -7.22
CA LEU A 86 17.91 -2.42 -6.45
C LEU A 86 18.61 -3.64 -7.09
N SER A 87 19.15 -3.53 -8.31
CA SER A 87 20.03 -4.57 -8.85
C SER A 87 21.30 -4.71 -7.99
N PRO A 88 22.04 -5.83 -8.08
CA PRO A 88 23.40 -5.90 -7.53
C PRO A 88 24.27 -4.72 -7.97
N PHE A 89 25.15 -4.24 -7.08
CA PHE A 89 26.12 -3.20 -7.41
C PHE A 89 27.24 -3.84 -8.25
N ASP A 90 27.00 -3.89 -9.56
CA ASP A 90 27.91 -4.52 -10.51
C ASP A 90 28.19 -3.54 -11.66
N LYS A 91 29.45 -3.12 -11.76
CA LYS A 91 29.91 -2.15 -12.76
C LYS A 91 30.18 -2.79 -14.13
N ASP A 92 30.35 -4.11 -14.16
CA ASP A 92 30.73 -4.87 -15.34
C ASP A 92 29.57 -5.73 -15.86
N GLY A 93 28.48 -5.81 -15.10
CA GLY A 93 27.24 -6.49 -15.48
C GLY A 93 26.28 -5.65 -16.33
N ARG A 94 24.98 -5.74 -16.03
CA ARG A 94 23.89 -5.19 -16.85
C ARG A 94 24.03 -3.69 -17.15
N TRP A 95 24.65 -2.92 -16.25
CA TRP A 95 24.81 -1.47 -16.38
C TRP A 95 26.09 -1.04 -17.10
N ALA A 96 26.95 -1.99 -17.48
CA ALA A 96 28.23 -1.70 -18.15
C ALA A 96 28.10 -0.79 -19.38
N PRO A 97 27.08 -0.90 -20.26
CA PRO A 97 26.94 0.00 -21.41
C PRO A 97 26.72 1.47 -21.01
N PHE A 98 25.90 1.71 -19.98
CA PHE A 98 25.66 3.05 -19.42
C PHE A 98 26.91 3.58 -18.73
N ILE A 99 27.55 2.74 -17.90
CA ILE A 99 28.76 3.10 -17.16
C ILE A 99 29.92 3.43 -18.11
N ALA A 100 30.14 2.61 -19.14
CA ALA A 100 31.15 2.85 -20.16
C ALA A 100 30.91 4.17 -20.91
N THR A 101 29.65 4.50 -21.18
CA THR A 101 29.26 5.75 -21.84
C THR A 101 29.48 6.97 -20.95
N ILE A 102 29.12 6.88 -19.66
CA ILE A 102 29.42 7.92 -18.68
C ILE A 102 30.93 8.12 -18.55
N ARG A 103 31.71 7.05 -18.36
CA ARG A 103 33.19 7.11 -18.27
C ARG A 103 33.83 7.76 -19.49
N ARG A 104 33.39 7.37 -20.69
CA ARG A 104 33.89 7.95 -21.95
C ARG A 104 33.60 9.46 -22.02
N THR A 105 32.39 9.84 -21.65
CA THR A 105 31.95 11.23 -21.68
C THR A 105 32.68 12.08 -20.65
N LEU A 106 32.80 11.60 -19.41
CA LEU A 106 33.58 12.25 -18.35
C LEU A 106 35.03 12.51 -18.78
N ARG A 107 35.69 11.52 -19.41
CA ARG A 107 37.03 11.69 -19.96
C ARG A 107 37.09 12.77 -21.04
N SER A 108 36.13 12.80 -21.96
CA SER A 108 36.08 13.80 -23.04
C SER A 108 35.82 15.23 -22.55
N LEU A 109 35.16 15.36 -21.39
CA LEU A 109 34.86 16.65 -20.76
C LEU A 109 35.92 17.06 -19.72
N GLU A 110 36.94 16.22 -19.50
CA GLU A 110 37.96 16.40 -18.46
C GLU A 110 37.39 16.54 -17.02
N ILE A 111 36.20 15.95 -16.77
CA ILE A 111 35.54 15.95 -15.46
C ILE A 111 35.90 14.66 -14.72
N ARG A 112 36.28 14.76 -13.44
CA ARG A 112 36.68 13.63 -12.60
C ARG A 112 35.83 13.50 -11.33
N PRO A 113 34.54 13.12 -11.43
CA PRO A 113 33.76 12.76 -10.26
C PRO A 113 34.27 11.43 -9.71
N ARG A 114 34.26 11.28 -8.39
CA ARG A 114 34.65 10.03 -7.73
C ARG A 114 33.62 8.96 -8.08
N GLU A 115 34.09 7.80 -8.52
CA GLU A 115 33.24 6.62 -8.70
C GLU A 115 32.96 5.96 -7.35
N ASN A 116 31.71 5.58 -7.13
CA ASN A 116 31.30 4.88 -5.92
C ASN A 116 31.91 3.47 -5.94
N THR A 117 32.52 3.03 -4.84
CA THR A 117 33.20 1.73 -4.74
C THR A 117 32.30 0.61 -4.23
N GLY A 118 30.98 0.86 -4.13
CA GLY A 118 30.02 -0.11 -3.58
C GLY A 118 30.01 -0.16 -2.05
N VAL A 119 30.82 0.68 -1.40
CA VAL A 119 30.84 0.90 0.05
C VAL A 119 30.35 2.32 0.26
N ASP A 120 29.06 2.50 0.49
CA ASP A 120 28.54 3.78 0.97
C ASP A 120 28.83 3.88 2.48
N GLU A 121 29.68 4.84 2.85
CA GLU A 121 29.81 5.31 4.22
C GLU A 121 28.49 5.97 4.67
N VAL A 122 27.82 5.28 5.61
CA VAL A 122 26.87 5.78 6.62
C VAL A 122 25.49 6.26 6.12
N VAL A 123 24.56 5.30 6.07
CA VAL A 123 23.36 5.37 6.93
C VAL A 123 23.48 4.19 7.89
N GLY A 124 23.96 4.44 9.11
CA GLY A 124 24.02 3.44 10.19
C GLY A 124 22.62 2.90 10.51
N GLU A 125 22.43 1.69 11.00
CA GLU A 125 23.31 0.90 11.85
C GLU A 125 22.76 -0.55 11.81
N TYR A 126 23.43 -1.47 11.13
CA TYR A 126 23.28 -2.91 11.41
C TYR A 126 24.62 -3.61 11.21
N ILE A 127 25.05 -4.18 12.32
CA ILE A 127 26.22 -5.01 12.56
C ILE A 127 26.32 -6.10 11.49
N THR A 128 27.46 -6.13 10.78
CA THR A 128 27.91 -7.29 10.02
C THR A 128 28.36 -8.36 11.01
N HIS A 129 27.61 -9.44 11.14
CA HIS A 129 28.20 -10.71 11.56
C HIS A 129 28.63 -11.45 10.29
N GLU A 130 29.95 -11.54 10.14
CA GLU A 130 30.62 -12.43 9.19
C GLU A 130 30.16 -13.86 9.49
N ILE A 131 29.61 -14.54 8.47
CA ILE A 131 29.38 -15.98 8.50
C ILE A 131 30.64 -16.59 7.89
N GLU A 132 31.52 -17.09 8.74
CA GLU A 132 32.51 -18.10 8.35
C GLU A 132 31.76 -19.34 7.87
N GLU A 133 32.03 -19.75 6.62
CA GLU A 133 31.65 -21.06 6.11
C GLU A 133 32.51 -22.13 6.79
N GLU A 134 31.89 -22.98 7.61
CA GLU A 134 32.42 -24.27 8.06
C GLU A 134 31.29 -25.32 7.93
N PRO A 135 31.64 -26.61 7.75
CA PRO A 135 30.93 -27.50 6.86
C PRO A 135 29.69 -28.15 7.46
N ALA A 136 28.82 -28.62 6.56
CA ALA A 136 27.59 -29.32 6.84
C ALA A 136 27.82 -30.57 7.71
N ASP A 137 27.40 -30.48 8.99
CA ASP A 137 27.09 -31.65 9.79
C ASP A 137 25.56 -31.80 9.88
N VAL A 138 25.05 -32.76 9.13
CA VAL A 138 23.64 -33.14 9.07
C VAL A 138 23.30 -33.87 10.36
N LEU A 139 22.93 -33.11 11.40
CA LEU A 139 22.18 -33.68 12.52
C LEU A 139 20.72 -33.83 12.10
N VAL A 140 20.41 -35.05 11.66
CA VAL A 140 19.04 -35.57 11.53
C VAL A 140 18.40 -35.50 12.92
N HIS A 141 17.71 -34.40 13.23
CA HIS A 141 16.86 -34.36 14.40
C HIS A 141 15.61 -35.19 14.11
N GLU A 142 15.54 -36.33 14.80
CA GLU A 142 14.48 -37.31 14.72
C GLU A 142 13.08 -36.68 14.86
N ASP A 143 12.23 -37.16 13.97
CA ASP A 143 10.80 -36.91 13.82
C ASP A 143 10.08 -36.80 15.17
N ARG A 144 9.68 -35.58 15.55
CA ARG A 144 8.59 -35.41 16.51
C ARG A 144 7.28 -35.76 15.82
N THR A 145 7.01 -37.07 15.77
CA THR A 145 5.74 -37.77 15.55
C THR A 145 4.57 -36.89 15.08
N LEU A 146 4.48 -36.72 13.76
CA LEU A 146 3.28 -36.22 13.08
C LEU A 146 2.12 -37.21 13.27
N CYS A 147 0.92 -36.70 13.55
CA CYS A 147 -0.31 -37.50 13.45
C CYS A 147 -0.57 -37.85 11.98
N LYS A 148 -0.11 -39.03 11.55
CA LYS A 148 -0.47 -39.62 10.26
C LYS A 148 -1.69 -40.53 10.47
N TYR A 149 -2.74 -40.34 9.68
CA TYR A 149 -3.82 -41.32 9.54
C TYR A 149 -3.77 -41.87 8.11
N GLY A 150 -3.15 -43.05 7.96
CA GLY A 150 -2.76 -43.60 6.65
C GLY A 150 -1.63 -42.81 5.99
N ASP A 151 -1.59 -42.84 4.64
CA ASP A 151 -0.57 -42.16 3.82
C ASP A 151 -0.82 -40.64 3.66
N LYS A 152 -1.78 -40.07 4.39
CA LYS A 152 -2.14 -38.65 4.30
C LYS A 152 -1.59 -37.88 5.49
N GLU A 153 -0.90 -36.78 5.20
CA GLU A 153 -0.42 -35.85 6.22
C GLU A 153 -1.54 -34.92 6.68
N CYS A 154 -1.55 -34.57 7.97
CA CYS A 154 -2.52 -33.64 8.53
C CYS A 154 -2.35 -32.24 7.89
N PHE A 155 -3.43 -31.72 7.30
CA PHE A 155 -3.50 -30.40 6.66
C PHE A 155 -2.93 -29.27 7.54
N TRP A 156 -3.17 -29.30 8.85
CA TRP A 156 -2.64 -28.31 9.79
C TRP A 156 -1.11 -28.42 9.94
N CYS A 157 -0.56 -29.64 10.04
CA CYS A 157 0.89 -29.82 10.17
C CYS A 157 1.67 -29.36 8.92
N VAL A 158 1.08 -29.50 7.72
CA VAL A 158 1.65 -28.98 6.46
C VAL A 158 1.61 -27.45 6.41
N GLN A 159 0.55 -26.84 6.96
CA GLN A 159 0.38 -25.39 7.00
C GLN A 159 1.35 -24.70 7.98
N GLU A 160 1.62 -25.30 9.16
CA GLU A 160 2.63 -24.78 10.10
C GLU A 160 4.05 -24.87 9.53
N ARG A 161 4.39 -25.98 8.87
CA ARG A 161 5.70 -26.18 8.23
C ARG A 161 5.98 -25.14 7.13
N ASN A 162 4.96 -24.77 6.36
CA ASN A 162 5.11 -23.72 5.34
C ASN A 162 5.31 -22.32 5.95
N MET A 163 4.69 -22.03 7.10
CA MET A 163 4.90 -20.77 7.83
C MET A 163 6.32 -20.67 8.44
N GLU A 164 6.89 -21.77 8.93
CA GLU A 164 8.27 -21.81 9.41
C GLU A 164 9.31 -21.62 8.30
N ILE A 165 9.04 -22.14 7.10
CA ILE A 165 9.92 -21.99 5.93
C ILE A 165 9.88 -20.54 5.38
N THR A 166 8.71 -19.89 5.37
CA THR A 166 8.59 -18.48 4.94
C THR A 166 9.19 -17.51 5.97
N ASN A 167 9.09 -17.80 7.26
CA ASN A 167 9.65 -16.95 8.32
C ASN A 167 11.20 -16.96 8.37
N ARG A 168 11.86 -17.97 7.79
CA ARG A 168 13.33 -18.05 7.71
C ARG A 168 13.95 -17.28 6.53
N ARG A 169 13.13 -16.72 5.63
CA ARG A 169 13.62 -15.97 4.45
C ARG A 169 12.98 -14.59 4.35
N GLY A 170 13.43 -13.68 5.21
CA GLY A 170 13.32 -12.23 4.95
C GLY A 170 12.81 -11.41 6.13
N ASN A 171 13.73 -10.71 6.79
CA ASN A 171 13.44 -9.64 7.76
C ASN A 171 12.60 -8.52 7.07
N PRO A 172 11.70 -7.83 7.80
CA PRO A 172 10.64 -7.00 7.25
C PRO A 172 11.19 -5.64 6.81
N ARG A 173 11.36 -5.45 5.50
CA ARG A 173 11.52 -4.11 4.95
C ARG A 173 10.16 -3.43 4.96
N LEU A 174 10.05 -2.28 5.64
CA LEU A 174 8.88 -1.39 5.59
C LEU A 174 8.47 -1.23 4.11
N ARG A 175 7.24 -1.66 3.79
CA ARG A 175 6.64 -1.49 2.48
C ARG A 175 6.09 -0.07 2.40
N ASP A 176 6.93 0.89 2.02
CA ASP A 176 6.54 2.29 1.90
C ASP A 176 5.19 2.44 1.17
N GLY A 177 4.19 2.95 1.88
CA GLY A 177 2.85 3.25 1.34
C GLY A 177 1.77 2.19 1.53
N ILE A 178 2.04 1.02 2.13
CA ILE A 178 1.00 0.05 2.49
C ILE A 178 0.51 0.33 3.93
N PRO A 179 -0.81 0.54 4.14
CA PRO A 179 -1.37 0.68 5.47
C PRO A 179 -1.05 -0.53 6.36
N PRO A 180 -0.71 -0.34 7.65
CA PRO A 180 -0.42 -1.45 8.56
C PRO A 180 -1.64 -2.36 8.77
N VAL A 181 -2.85 -1.81 8.64
CA VAL A 181 -4.12 -2.52 8.73
C VAL A 181 -4.96 -2.27 7.48
N LEU A 182 -5.54 -3.33 6.94
CA LEU A 182 -6.52 -3.30 5.86
C LEU A 182 -7.84 -3.93 6.31
N TYR A 183 -8.92 -3.53 5.66
CA TYR A 183 -10.27 -3.97 6.00
C TYR A 183 -10.91 -4.63 4.79
N ARG A 184 -11.57 -5.77 4.97
CA ARG A 184 -12.31 -6.47 3.90
C ARG A 184 -13.76 -6.60 4.30
N TRP A 185 -14.65 -6.39 3.34
CA TRP A 185 -16.03 -6.84 3.41
C TRP A 185 -16.20 -8.06 2.49
N SER A 186 -17.06 -8.98 2.87
CA SER A 186 -17.49 -10.12 2.04
C SER A 186 -18.88 -10.59 2.45
N ASN A 187 -19.60 -11.24 1.55
CA ASN A 187 -20.90 -11.88 1.78
C ASN A 187 -21.01 -13.21 1.03
N VAL A 188 -22.23 -13.74 0.94
CA VAL A 188 -22.53 -14.99 0.22
C VAL A 188 -22.20 -14.94 -1.28
N ASP A 189 -22.23 -13.75 -1.89
CA ASP A 189 -21.94 -13.56 -3.32
C ASP A 189 -20.44 -13.31 -3.59
N SER A 190 -19.65 -13.11 -2.53
CA SER A 190 -18.22 -12.86 -2.67
C SER A 190 -17.48 -14.12 -3.10
N GLN A 191 -16.74 -14.02 -4.20
CA GLN A 191 -15.92 -15.13 -4.70
C GLN A 191 -14.85 -15.59 -3.70
N GLY A 192 -14.46 -16.86 -3.83
CA GLY A 192 -13.40 -17.49 -3.05
C GLY A 192 -13.84 -17.93 -1.65
N ILE A 193 -12.87 -18.15 -0.78
CA ILE A 193 -13.11 -18.60 0.61
C ILE A 193 -13.04 -17.38 1.51
N ASN A 194 -14.14 -17.06 2.21
CA ASN A 194 -14.24 -15.90 3.10
C ASN A 194 -14.66 -16.37 4.51
N THR A 195 -13.70 -16.86 5.30
CA THR A 195 -13.95 -17.31 6.67
C THR A 195 -13.26 -16.41 7.69
N LYS A 196 -13.62 -16.55 8.97
CA LYS A 196 -13.00 -15.78 10.06
C LYS A 196 -11.48 -15.98 10.19
N ASN A 197 -10.96 -17.11 9.71
CA ASN A 197 -9.57 -17.52 9.92
C ASN A 197 -8.79 -17.69 8.61
N LEU A 198 -9.44 -17.52 7.46
CA LEU A 198 -8.80 -17.71 6.17
C LEU A 198 -9.58 -16.98 5.10
N LEU A 199 -8.85 -16.18 4.31
CA LEU A 199 -9.36 -15.59 3.07
C LEU A 199 -8.56 -16.15 1.90
N VAL A 200 -9.24 -16.59 0.83
CA VAL A 200 -8.62 -17.06 -0.41
C VAL A 200 -9.33 -16.44 -1.59
N ALA A 201 -8.58 -15.92 -2.56
CA ALA A 201 -9.13 -15.32 -3.77
C ALA A 201 -9.85 -16.38 -4.61
N GLY A 202 -10.86 -15.96 -5.39
CA GLY A 202 -11.71 -16.86 -6.17
C GLY A 202 -10.94 -17.78 -7.12
N LEU A 203 -9.86 -17.30 -7.75
CA LEU A 203 -9.05 -18.09 -8.67
C LEU A 203 -8.29 -19.24 -7.99
N PHE A 204 -8.13 -19.18 -6.67
CA PHE A 204 -7.35 -20.14 -5.88
C PHE A 204 -8.20 -20.86 -4.84
N ASP A 205 -9.51 -20.97 -5.08
CA ASP A 205 -10.43 -21.78 -4.27
C ASP A 205 -9.91 -23.22 -4.08
N ASP A 206 -9.26 -23.76 -5.11
CA ASP A 206 -8.35 -24.90 -5.07
C ASP A 206 -6.89 -24.42 -4.92
N TRP A 207 -6.38 -24.44 -3.68
CA TRP A 207 -5.05 -23.91 -3.35
C TRP A 207 -3.89 -24.67 -4.05
N ASP A 208 -4.10 -25.92 -4.48
CA ASP A 208 -3.10 -26.69 -5.21
C ASP A 208 -2.79 -26.07 -6.58
N ARG A 209 -3.65 -25.17 -7.06
CA ARG A 209 -3.48 -24.41 -8.31
C ARG A 209 -2.85 -23.04 -8.11
N TYR A 210 -2.37 -22.75 -6.91
CA TYR A 210 -1.74 -21.46 -6.61
C TYR A 210 -0.53 -21.22 -7.51
N PHE A 211 -0.42 -19.98 -8.01
CA PHE A 211 0.78 -19.48 -8.65
C PHE A 211 1.08 -18.06 -8.15
N SER A 212 2.38 -17.76 -8.07
CA SER A 212 2.85 -16.44 -7.66
C SER A 212 2.65 -15.44 -8.80
N PRO A 213 2.37 -14.15 -8.51
CA PRO A 213 2.31 -13.13 -9.54
C PRO A 213 3.66 -12.96 -10.28
N ASN A 214 4.77 -13.38 -9.67
CA ASN A 214 6.10 -13.35 -10.29
C ASN A 214 6.33 -14.47 -11.33
N THR A 215 5.49 -15.51 -11.35
CA THR A 215 5.64 -16.63 -12.30
C THR A 215 4.79 -16.45 -13.56
N ILE A 216 3.99 -15.38 -13.63
CA ILE A 216 3.18 -15.05 -14.79
C ILE A 216 3.78 -13.87 -15.56
N ARG A 217 3.43 -13.79 -16.84
CA ARG A 217 3.83 -12.65 -17.68
C ARG A 217 3.12 -11.37 -17.19
N PRO A 218 3.77 -10.19 -17.25
CA PRO A 218 3.16 -8.93 -16.82
C PRO A 218 1.81 -8.64 -17.49
N GLU A 219 1.64 -9.00 -18.76
CA GLU A 219 0.39 -8.80 -19.50
C GLU A 219 -0.76 -9.61 -18.88
N LYS A 220 -0.46 -10.81 -18.37
CA LYS A 220 -1.45 -11.66 -17.71
C LYS A 220 -1.86 -11.10 -16.35
N PHE A 221 -0.92 -10.52 -15.60
CA PHE A 221 -1.25 -9.81 -14.36
C PHE A 221 -2.20 -8.63 -14.63
N VAL A 222 -1.91 -7.83 -15.65
CA VAL A 222 -2.76 -6.69 -16.03
C VAL A 222 -4.13 -7.16 -16.51
N GLU A 223 -4.21 -8.29 -17.23
CA GLU A 223 -5.48 -8.91 -17.61
C GLU A 223 -6.31 -9.26 -16.36
N TYR A 224 -5.73 -9.96 -15.38
CA TYR A 224 -6.43 -10.27 -14.14
C TYR A 224 -6.88 -9.01 -13.40
N PHE A 225 -6.03 -7.98 -13.33
CA PHE A 225 -6.37 -6.72 -12.70
C PHE A 225 -7.56 -6.05 -13.40
N ARG A 226 -7.54 -5.97 -14.73
CA ARG A 226 -8.64 -5.40 -15.52
C ARG A 226 -9.96 -6.13 -15.28
N LYS A 227 -9.93 -7.46 -15.36
CA LYS A 227 -11.11 -8.31 -15.10
C LYS A 227 -11.67 -8.09 -13.70
N HIS A 228 -10.79 -7.99 -12.70
CA HIS A 228 -11.17 -7.75 -11.32
C HIS A 228 -11.86 -6.38 -11.12
N VAL A 229 -11.30 -5.30 -11.65
CA VAL A 229 -11.86 -3.95 -11.44
C VAL A 229 -13.08 -3.63 -12.31
N HIS A 230 -13.30 -4.38 -13.39
CA HIS A 230 -14.53 -4.33 -14.17
C HIS A 230 -15.61 -5.27 -13.62
N ILE A 231 -15.31 -6.02 -12.56
CA ILE A 231 -16.19 -7.03 -11.95
C ILE A 231 -16.75 -7.99 -13.02
N GLU A 232 -15.86 -8.51 -13.84
CA GLU A 232 -16.24 -9.62 -14.71
C GLU A 232 -16.57 -10.85 -13.85
N GLU A 233 -17.58 -11.64 -14.25
CA GLU A 233 -17.99 -12.89 -13.58
C GLU A 233 -16.98 -14.03 -13.81
N VAL A 234 -15.71 -13.77 -13.47
CA VAL A 234 -14.60 -14.69 -13.61
C VAL A 234 -13.80 -14.74 -12.30
N PRO A 235 -13.26 -15.92 -11.94
CA PRO A 235 -12.43 -16.04 -10.74
C PRO A 235 -11.22 -15.10 -10.78
N SER A 236 -11.11 -14.24 -9.76
CA SER A 236 -9.99 -13.31 -9.61
C SER A 236 -8.90 -13.85 -8.67
N PRO A 237 -7.60 -13.61 -8.95
CA PRO A 237 -6.52 -13.89 -8.01
C PRO A 237 -6.41 -12.86 -6.87
N PHE A 238 -7.22 -11.80 -6.89
CA PHE A 238 -7.16 -10.70 -5.94
C PHE A 238 -8.26 -10.79 -4.87
N ILE A 239 -7.86 -10.50 -3.64
CA ILE A 239 -8.71 -10.20 -2.50
C ILE A 239 -8.74 -8.67 -2.35
N SER A 240 -9.89 -8.07 -2.65
CA SER A 240 -10.13 -6.63 -2.46
C SER A 240 -10.22 -6.28 -0.97
N THR A 241 -9.52 -5.21 -0.58
CA THR A 241 -9.43 -4.67 0.78
C THR A 241 -9.32 -3.14 0.75
N PHE A 242 -9.60 -2.48 1.86
CA PHE A 242 -9.71 -1.03 1.97
C PHE A 242 -8.81 -0.50 3.08
N LYS A 243 -8.28 0.73 2.90
CA LYS A 243 -7.50 1.46 3.93
C LYS A 243 -8.34 1.89 5.13
N SER A 244 -9.65 2.06 4.93
CA SER A 244 -10.60 2.59 5.90
C SER A 244 -11.68 1.55 6.20
N MET A 245 -12.07 1.45 7.47
CA MET A 245 -13.15 0.56 7.91
C MET A 245 -14.53 1.02 7.41
N LEU A 246 -14.70 2.31 7.11
CA LEU A 246 -16.01 2.85 6.70
C LEU A 246 -16.53 2.20 5.42
N SER A 247 -15.68 1.97 4.41
CA SER A 247 -16.11 1.41 3.14
C SER A 247 -16.61 -0.04 3.30
N PRO A 248 -15.90 -0.94 4.02
CA PRO A 248 -16.42 -2.27 4.34
C PRO A 248 -17.69 -2.27 5.20
N VAL A 249 -17.78 -1.39 6.20
CA VAL A 249 -18.98 -1.26 7.04
C VAL A 249 -20.18 -0.80 6.23
N HIS A 250 -20.00 0.23 5.39
CA HIS A 250 -21.03 0.74 4.48
C HIS A 250 -21.56 -0.35 3.55
N ARG A 251 -20.67 -1.11 2.91
CA ARG A 251 -21.04 -2.22 2.03
C ARG A 251 -21.75 -3.35 2.79
N ALA A 252 -21.26 -3.70 3.97
CA ALA A 252 -21.82 -4.77 4.79
C ALA A 252 -23.24 -4.46 5.29
N ILE A 253 -23.50 -3.22 5.74
CA ILE A 253 -24.83 -2.80 6.22
C ILE A 253 -25.85 -2.79 5.07
N ARG A 254 -25.42 -2.48 3.85
CA ARG A 254 -26.33 -2.41 2.69
C ARG A 254 -26.65 -3.79 2.09
N ASN A 255 -25.75 -4.75 2.19
CA ASN A 255 -25.84 -6.05 1.53
C ASN A 255 -25.88 -7.22 2.54
N LYS A 256 -26.55 -7.01 3.69
CA LYS A 256 -26.48 -7.73 4.97
C LYS A 256 -26.36 -9.26 4.95
N GLU A 257 -26.81 -9.95 3.91
CA GLU A 257 -26.87 -11.41 3.87
C GLU A 257 -25.48 -12.06 3.96
N GLY A 258 -25.19 -12.73 5.07
CA GLY A 258 -23.88 -13.35 5.29
C GLY A 258 -22.71 -12.37 5.40
N ALA A 259 -22.98 -11.07 5.55
CA ALA A 259 -21.99 -10.03 5.55
C ALA A 259 -20.97 -10.18 6.70
N LEU A 260 -19.69 -10.29 6.33
CA LEU A 260 -18.53 -10.43 7.21
C LEU A 260 -17.55 -9.29 6.95
N ILE A 261 -17.07 -8.67 8.03
CA ILE A 261 -15.99 -7.71 8.01
C ILE A 261 -14.75 -8.36 8.63
N SER A 262 -13.63 -8.32 7.91
CA SER A 262 -12.34 -8.85 8.36
C SER A 262 -11.32 -7.72 8.48
N VAL A 263 -10.59 -7.70 9.59
CA VAL A 263 -9.50 -6.75 9.85
C VAL A 263 -8.18 -7.49 9.69
N ILE A 264 -7.29 -6.96 8.85
CA ILE A 264 -6.11 -7.68 8.33
C ILE A 264 -4.85 -6.91 8.67
N ASP A 265 -3.90 -7.57 9.35
CA ASP A 265 -2.52 -7.09 9.51
C ASP A 265 -1.75 -7.35 8.21
N THR A 266 -1.17 -6.31 7.65
CA THR A 266 -0.39 -6.42 6.42
C THR A 266 1.03 -6.92 6.63
N LYS A 267 1.50 -6.98 7.88
CA LYS A 267 2.84 -7.45 8.22
C LYS A 267 3.04 -8.90 7.79
N GLY A 268 4.01 -9.14 6.92
CA GLY A 268 4.33 -10.48 6.43
C GLY A 268 3.45 -10.98 5.28
N LEU A 269 2.52 -10.17 4.76
CA LEU A 269 1.86 -10.49 3.50
C LEU A 269 2.81 -10.27 2.33
N ASP A 270 2.91 -11.22 1.40
CA ASP A 270 3.87 -11.17 0.30
C ASP A 270 3.49 -10.22 -0.83
N PHE A 271 2.23 -10.19 -1.24
CA PHE A 271 1.81 -9.51 -2.48
C PHE A 271 0.58 -8.65 -2.22
N VAL A 272 0.81 -7.37 -1.95
CA VAL A 272 -0.22 -6.37 -1.66
C VAL A 272 0.01 -5.17 -2.56
N TYR A 273 -1.00 -4.80 -3.34
CA TYR A 273 -0.90 -3.78 -4.38
C TYR A 273 -1.90 -2.66 -4.11
N SER A 274 -1.48 -1.40 -4.20
CA SER A 274 -2.42 -0.28 -4.25
C SER A 274 -3.19 -0.31 -5.57
N ALA A 275 -4.52 -0.37 -5.52
CA ALA A 275 -5.35 -0.34 -6.72
C ALA A 275 -5.14 0.99 -7.47
N ARG A 276 -5.10 2.13 -6.77
CA ARG A 276 -4.78 3.45 -7.35
C ARG A 276 -3.48 3.45 -8.15
N ASN A 277 -2.44 2.79 -7.65
CA ASN A 277 -1.16 2.69 -8.37
C ASN A 277 -1.28 1.80 -9.61
N LEU A 278 -2.03 0.71 -9.55
CA LEU A 278 -2.28 -0.15 -10.72
C LEU A 278 -3.11 0.57 -11.78
N PHE A 279 -4.15 1.32 -11.38
CA PHE A 279 -4.94 2.18 -12.26
C PHE A 279 -4.05 3.17 -13.02
N ARG A 280 -3.21 3.91 -12.29
CA ARG A 280 -2.27 4.90 -12.86
C ARG A 280 -1.23 4.26 -13.78
N THR A 281 -0.63 3.16 -13.34
CA THR A 281 0.46 2.48 -14.06
C THR A 281 -0.03 1.84 -15.35
N HIS A 282 -1.20 1.21 -15.32
CA HIS A 282 -1.76 0.48 -16.46
C HIS A 282 -2.79 1.29 -17.28
N LYS A 283 -3.01 2.56 -16.91
CA LYS A 283 -3.94 3.49 -17.57
C LYS A 283 -5.32 2.87 -17.76
N VAL A 284 -5.82 2.19 -16.73
CA VAL A 284 -7.14 1.54 -16.75
C VAL A 284 -8.20 2.60 -16.46
N ARG A 285 -9.37 2.47 -17.11
CA ARG A 285 -10.59 3.22 -16.81
C ARG A 285 -11.73 2.22 -16.73
N VAL A 286 -12.64 2.39 -15.77
CA VAL A 286 -13.81 1.52 -15.61
C VAL A 286 -15.03 2.24 -16.17
N GLY A 287 -15.39 1.91 -17.41
CA GLY A 287 -16.52 2.54 -18.11
C GLY A 287 -16.50 4.08 -18.04
N ASN A 288 -17.66 4.67 -17.70
CA ASN A 288 -17.82 6.11 -17.44
C ASN A 288 -17.68 6.47 -15.95
N SER A 289 -17.21 5.54 -15.10
CA SER A 289 -17.06 5.78 -13.68
C SER A 289 -15.81 6.63 -13.38
N TYR A 290 -15.89 7.40 -12.29
CA TYR A 290 -14.76 8.11 -11.69
C TYR A 290 -13.92 7.21 -10.78
N TYR A 291 -14.26 5.92 -10.66
CA TYR A 291 -13.52 4.95 -9.85
C TYR A 291 -12.09 4.82 -10.36
N ASN A 292 -11.16 5.05 -9.45
CA ASN A 292 -9.72 5.07 -9.74
C ASN A 292 -8.92 4.17 -8.78
N GLY A 293 -9.59 3.37 -7.95
CA GLY A 293 -8.98 2.50 -6.94
C GLY A 293 -8.39 3.24 -5.73
N ALA A 294 -8.74 4.51 -5.50
CA ALA A 294 -8.38 5.23 -4.27
C ALA A 294 -8.92 4.48 -3.05
N GLY A 295 -8.09 4.41 -2.00
CA GLY A 295 -8.44 3.70 -0.77
C GLY A 295 -8.41 2.17 -0.83
N GLU A 296 -8.33 1.57 -2.02
CA GLU A 296 -8.35 0.13 -2.20
C GLU A 296 -6.96 -0.48 -2.38
N PHE A 297 -6.78 -1.65 -1.77
CA PHE A 297 -5.59 -2.50 -1.86
C PHE A 297 -6.00 -3.92 -2.24
N LEU A 298 -5.24 -4.52 -3.14
CA LEU A 298 -5.47 -5.87 -3.66
C LEU A 298 -4.40 -6.81 -3.10
N ILE A 299 -4.83 -7.84 -2.38
CA ILE A 299 -3.95 -8.89 -1.89
C ILE A 299 -4.03 -10.07 -2.87
N TRP A 300 -2.89 -10.59 -3.32
CA TRP A 300 -2.87 -11.75 -4.20
C TRP A 300 -2.95 -13.06 -3.42
N GLY A 301 -3.79 -14.00 -3.86
CA GLY A 301 -3.75 -15.36 -3.33
C GLY A 301 -4.60 -15.55 -2.09
N LYS A 302 -4.00 -15.36 -0.91
CA LYS A 302 -4.63 -15.64 0.38
C LYS A 302 -4.20 -14.69 1.48
N VAL A 303 -5.04 -14.58 2.51
CA VAL A 303 -4.69 -14.01 3.81
C VAL A 303 -4.77 -15.13 4.85
N PRO A 304 -3.63 -15.55 5.43
CA PRO A 304 -3.63 -16.60 6.45
C PRO A 304 -4.21 -16.10 7.79
N SER A 305 -4.58 -17.03 8.66
CA SER A 305 -5.14 -16.74 9.99
C SER A 305 -4.27 -15.82 10.84
N SER A 306 -2.94 -15.98 10.76
CA SER A 306 -1.97 -15.14 11.47
C SER A 306 -2.07 -13.65 11.14
N ASN A 307 -2.58 -13.33 9.94
CA ASN A 307 -2.76 -11.98 9.44
C ASN A 307 -4.18 -11.45 9.64
N ILE A 308 -5.13 -12.26 10.12
CA ILE A 308 -6.48 -11.80 10.44
C ILE A 308 -6.51 -11.40 11.91
N ILE A 309 -6.62 -10.10 12.17
CA ILE A 309 -6.69 -9.53 13.53
C ILE A 309 -8.00 -9.94 14.19
N CYS A 310 -9.12 -9.75 13.49
CA CYS A 310 -10.43 -10.26 13.88
C CYS A 310 -11.36 -10.31 12.65
N SER A 311 -12.48 -11.01 12.80
CA SER A 311 -13.57 -11.01 11.81
C SER A 311 -14.92 -11.10 12.52
N PHE A 312 -15.84 -10.22 12.16
CA PHE A 312 -17.16 -10.12 12.78
C PHE A 312 -18.25 -9.96 11.72
N LYS A 313 -19.45 -10.47 12.03
CA LYS A 313 -20.61 -10.28 11.17
C LYS A 313 -21.15 -8.86 11.32
N VAL A 314 -21.75 -8.31 10.27
CA VAL A 314 -22.41 -7.00 10.38
C VAL A 314 -23.51 -7.02 11.46
N SER A 315 -24.22 -8.14 11.60
CA SER A 315 -25.25 -8.32 12.64
C SER A 315 -24.69 -8.22 14.06
N THR A 316 -23.42 -8.58 14.27
CA THR A 316 -22.77 -8.39 15.58
C THR A 316 -22.51 -6.91 15.84
N LEU A 317 -22.14 -6.14 14.81
CA LEU A 317 -21.95 -4.69 14.94
C LEU A 317 -23.29 -3.99 15.20
N GLU A 318 -24.36 -4.41 14.53
CA GLU A 318 -25.73 -3.92 14.77
C GLU A 318 -26.19 -4.25 16.20
N GLN A 319 -26.02 -5.49 16.65
CA GLN A 319 -26.35 -5.89 18.03
C GLN A 319 -25.59 -5.06 19.07
N ILE A 320 -24.28 -4.84 18.87
CA ILE A 320 -23.48 -4.00 19.77
C ILE A 320 -24.04 -2.56 19.81
N ALA A 321 -24.45 -2.01 18.67
CA ALA A 321 -25.07 -0.69 18.63
C ALA A 321 -26.41 -0.67 19.37
N ASP A 322 -27.25 -1.70 19.21
CA ASP A 322 -28.54 -1.81 19.90
C ASP A 322 -28.38 -1.92 21.43
N GLU A 323 -27.33 -2.60 21.90
CA GLU A 323 -27.06 -2.82 23.33
C GLU A 323 -26.32 -1.63 23.99
N HIS A 324 -25.65 -0.79 23.20
CA HIS A 324 -24.79 0.28 23.70
C HIS A 324 -25.06 1.60 22.98
N ASN A 325 -25.99 2.39 23.55
CA ASN A 325 -26.39 3.68 23.00
C ASN A 325 -25.23 4.62 22.66
N ASP A 326 -24.17 4.66 23.47
CA ASP A 326 -22.96 5.46 23.22
C ASP A 326 -22.22 5.05 21.94
N ILE A 327 -22.10 3.74 21.71
CA ILE A 327 -21.53 3.15 20.49
C ILE A 327 -22.46 3.38 19.30
N ALA A 328 -23.76 3.13 19.47
CA ALA A 328 -24.78 3.34 18.44
C ALA A 328 -24.74 4.76 17.90
N GLU A 329 -24.66 5.70 18.84
CA GLU A 329 -24.49 7.11 18.56
C GLU A 329 -23.23 7.23 17.68
N ILE A 330 -22.01 6.89 18.14
CA ILE A 330 -20.77 7.09 17.34
C ILE A 330 -20.82 6.42 15.96
N LEU A 331 -21.30 5.19 15.86
CA LEU A 331 -21.28 4.42 14.62
C LEU A 331 -22.24 4.93 13.56
N GLN A 332 -23.39 5.51 13.94
CA GLN A 332 -24.37 6.07 13.01
C GLN A 332 -24.76 5.09 11.88
N LEU A 333 -24.97 3.81 12.21
CA LEU A 333 -25.20 2.74 11.22
C LEU A 333 -26.42 3.04 10.34
N ASP A 334 -27.49 3.60 10.92
CA ASP A 334 -28.68 4.04 10.18
C ASP A 334 -28.35 5.13 9.15
N THR A 335 -27.57 6.15 9.56
CA THR A 335 -27.09 7.19 8.64
C THR A 335 -26.29 6.56 7.51
N ILE A 336 -25.35 5.67 7.81
CA ILE A 336 -24.53 4.99 6.79
C ILE A 336 -25.39 4.21 5.80
N ALA A 337 -26.42 3.50 6.28
CA ALA A 337 -27.33 2.71 5.44
C ALA A 337 -28.10 3.57 4.41
N LEU A 338 -28.46 4.81 4.78
CA LEU A 338 -29.24 5.71 3.92
C LEU A 338 -28.49 6.15 2.65
N TYR A 339 -27.16 6.17 2.65
CA TYR A 339 -26.38 6.65 1.51
C TYR A 339 -26.02 5.52 0.54
N LYS A 340 -26.28 5.73 -0.76
CA LYS A 340 -25.93 4.76 -1.81
C LYS A 340 -24.43 4.50 -1.92
N CYS A 341 -23.63 5.55 -1.77
CA CYS A 341 -22.18 5.52 -1.94
C CYS A 341 -21.48 6.14 -0.73
N ASN A 342 -20.32 5.61 -0.37
CA ASN A 342 -19.40 6.20 0.60
C ASN A 342 -18.66 7.40 -0.02
N ARG A 343 -19.35 8.54 -0.17
CA ARG A 343 -18.80 9.77 -0.79
C ARG A 343 -19.01 10.99 0.12
N ASN A 344 -18.68 12.18 -0.39
CA ASN A 344 -18.77 13.46 0.29
C ASN A 344 -20.13 13.71 0.96
N ALA A 345 -21.24 13.24 0.38
CA ALA A 345 -22.56 13.35 1.00
C ALA A 345 -22.67 12.57 2.33
N LEU A 346 -22.15 11.33 2.38
CA LEU A 346 -22.10 10.54 3.62
C LEU A 346 -21.09 11.15 4.60
N LYS A 347 -19.90 11.53 4.13
CA LYS A 347 -18.87 12.17 4.97
C LYS A 347 -19.40 13.45 5.62
N ALA A 348 -20.14 14.27 4.88
CA ALA A 348 -20.78 15.46 5.38
C ALA A 348 -21.84 15.14 6.45
N ALA A 349 -22.68 14.13 6.24
CA ALA A 349 -23.67 13.69 7.23
C ALA A 349 -23.03 13.22 8.53
N LEU A 350 -21.96 12.40 8.45
CA LEU A 350 -21.23 11.92 9.62
C LEU A 350 -20.60 13.07 10.42
N SER A 351 -20.17 14.14 9.74
CA SER A 351 -19.54 15.32 10.35
C SER A 351 -20.51 16.26 11.10
N GLN A 352 -21.83 16.12 10.89
CA GLN A 352 -22.83 17.03 11.47
C GLN A 352 -23.13 16.78 12.95
N ARG A 353 -22.52 15.76 13.57
CA ARG A 353 -22.88 15.36 14.94
C ARG A 353 -22.14 16.14 16.04
N GLY A 354 -22.75 16.15 17.22
CA GLY A 354 -22.22 16.74 18.45
C GLY A 354 -20.79 16.32 18.74
N HIS A 355 -19.97 17.31 19.08
CA HIS A 355 -18.54 17.13 19.30
C HIS A 355 -18.30 16.43 20.64
N TYR A 356 -17.98 15.14 20.61
CA TYR A 356 -17.34 14.51 21.77
C TYR A 356 -15.96 15.11 21.99
N SER A 357 -15.51 15.10 23.25
CA SER A 357 -14.09 15.26 23.51
C SER A 357 -13.32 14.06 22.95
N ASP A 358 -12.05 14.28 22.60
CA ASP A 358 -11.14 13.21 22.16
C ASP A 358 -11.13 12.03 23.12
N ARG A 359 -11.07 12.30 24.43
CA ARG A 359 -11.09 11.24 25.45
C ARG A 359 -12.38 10.43 25.46
N THR A 360 -13.53 11.07 25.27
CA THR A 360 -14.83 10.38 25.28
C THR A 360 -15.01 9.55 24.03
N SER A 361 -14.69 10.11 22.86
CA SER A 361 -14.74 9.37 21.59
C SER A 361 -13.77 8.20 21.58
N GLY A 362 -12.54 8.41 22.07
CA GLY A 362 -11.56 7.35 22.28
C GLY A 362 -12.08 6.25 23.20
N ASN A 363 -12.72 6.60 24.33
CA ASN A 363 -13.29 5.62 25.26
C ASN A 363 -14.38 4.76 24.62
N ILE A 364 -15.32 5.38 23.90
CA ILE A 364 -16.39 4.66 23.22
C ILE A 364 -15.82 3.73 22.13
N ILE A 365 -14.83 4.21 21.35
CA ILE A 365 -14.13 3.39 20.36
C ILE A 365 -13.38 2.23 21.04
N GLY A 366 -12.65 2.47 22.12
CA GLY A 366 -11.96 1.42 22.86
C GLY A 366 -12.90 0.32 23.35
N LYS A 367 -14.06 0.72 23.88
CA LYS A 367 -15.14 -0.19 24.28
C LYS A 367 -15.64 -1.02 23.10
N LEU A 368 -15.93 -0.39 21.96
CA LEU A 368 -16.33 -1.09 20.74
C LEU A 368 -15.27 -2.10 20.27
N LEU A 369 -14.00 -1.71 20.22
CA LEU A 369 -12.92 -2.59 19.76
C LEU A 369 -12.75 -3.81 20.67
N SER A 370 -12.94 -3.63 21.98
CA SER A 370 -12.97 -4.72 22.97
C SER A 370 -14.14 -5.69 22.72
N LEU A 371 -15.36 -5.16 22.49
CA LEU A 371 -16.54 -5.97 22.17
C LEU A 371 -16.42 -6.72 20.84
N LEU A 372 -15.74 -6.13 19.86
CA LEU A 372 -15.41 -6.77 18.58
C LEU A 372 -14.24 -7.76 18.66
N GLN A 373 -13.67 -7.97 19.86
CA GLN A 373 -12.53 -8.87 20.09
C GLN A 373 -11.34 -8.55 19.19
N VAL A 374 -11.09 -7.26 18.96
CA VAL A 374 -9.85 -6.81 18.36
C VAL A 374 -8.70 -7.25 19.28
N ARG A 375 -7.47 -7.33 18.78
CA ARG A 375 -6.30 -7.51 19.64
C ARG A 375 -5.82 -6.14 20.11
N PHE A 376 -5.54 -5.99 21.40
CA PHE A 376 -5.28 -4.68 22.01
C PHE A 376 -4.12 -3.93 21.32
N GLU A 377 -3.08 -4.63 20.87
CA GLU A 377 -1.95 -4.02 20.18
C GLU A 377 -2.30 -3.30 18.86
N TYR A 378 -3.50 -3.54 18.31
CA TYR A 378 -4.02 -2.83 17.12
C TYR A 378 -5.05 -1.75 17.47
N SER A 379 -5.44 -1.59 18.74
CA SER A 379 -6.53 -0.69 19.13
C SER A 379 -6.27 0.76 18.75
N ASP A 380 -5.02 1.22 18.93
CA ASP A 380 -4.63 2.60 18.62
C ASP A 380 -4.68 2.86 17.10
N GLU A 381 -4.19 1.91 16.28
CA GLU A 381 -4.17 2.05 14.82
C GLU A 381 -5.57 2.00 14.22
N ILE A 382 -6.39 1.03 14.65
CA ILE A 382 -7.77 0.89 14.18
C ILE A 382 -8.62 2.06 14.68
N GLY A 383 -8.46 2.44 15.95
CA GLY A 383 -9.19 3.56 16.54
C GLY A 383 -8.85 4.88 15.86
N ARG A 384 -7.59 5.13 15.51
CA ARG A 384 -7.19 6.28 14.67
C ARG A 384 -7.87 6.23 13.30
N GLY A 385 -7.90 5.07 12.66
CA GLY A 385 -8.62 4.90 11.39
C GLY A 385 -10.10 5.25 11.49
N MET A 386 -10.77 4.82 12.55
CA MET A 386 -12.17 5.17 12.84
C MET A 386 -12.34 6.67 13.09
N PHE A 387 -11.45 7.30 13.84
CA PHE A 387 -11.50 8.74 14.13
C PHE A 387 -11.60 9.59 12.86
N TYR A 388 -10.76 9.29 11.86
CA TYR A 388 -10.79 10.01 10.59
C TYR A 388 -11.96 9.61 9.70
N SER A 389 -12.20 8.31 9.55
CA SER A 389 -13.22 7.82 8.63
C SER A 389 -14.64 8.20 9.05
N TRP A 390 -14.92 8.25 10.36
CA TRP A 390 -16.19 8.74 10.91
C TRP A 390 -16.26 10.25 11.12
N ARG A 391 -15.22 11.00 10.71
CA ARG A 391 -15.18 12.48 10.79
C ARG A 391 -15.46 13.01 12.20
N LEU A 392 -14.93 12.34 13.22
CA LEU A 392 -15.19 12.68 14.63
C LEU A 392 -14.64 14.07 15.02
N ARG A 393 -13.63 14.56 14.29
CA ARG A 393 -13.10 15.92 14.42
C ARG A 393 -12.46 16.41 13.11
N LYS A 394 -12.11 17.70 13.07
CA LYS A 394 -11.36 18.34 11.98
C LYS A 394 -9.99 17.67 11.76
N PRO A 395 -9.30 17.89 10.62
CA PRO A 395 -8.16 17.09 10.15
C PRO A 395 -6.91 17.02 11.03
N ASP A 396 -6.94 17.60 12.23
CA ASP A 396 -5.83 17.50 13.17
C ASP A 396 -5.69 16.06 13.67
N ASN A 397 -4.45 15.65 13.95
CA ASN A 397 -4.19 14.34 14.51
C ASN A 397 -4.93 14.17 15.85
N PRO A 398 -5.51 12.98 16.12
CA PRO A 398 -6.06 12.72 17.44
C PRO A 398 -4.96 12.89 18.49
N GLY A 399 -5.23 13.71 19.51
CA GLY A 399 -4.28 13.96 20.59
C GLY A 399 -4.17 12.77 21.56
N GLU A 400 -3.21 12.81 22.48
CA GLU A 400 -2.99 11.73 23.46
C GLU A 400 -4.25 11.38 24.27
N ALA A 401 -5.09 12.39 24.57
CA ALA A 401 -6.36 12.19 25.26
C ALA A 401 -7.27 11.18 24.54
N PHE A 402 -7.23 11.11 23.20
CA PHE A 402 -7.97 10.11 22.42
C PHE A 402 -7.46 8.70 22.69
N TYR A 403 -6.15 8.50 22.62
CA TYR A 403 -5.53 7.19 22.86
C TYR A 403 -5.65 6.75 24.33
N GLU A 404 -5.53 7.66 25.30
CA GLU A 404 -5.88 7.38 26.71
C GLU A 404 -7.34 6.93 26.85
N GLY A 405 -8.24 7.59 26.11
CA GLY A 405 -9.63 7.19 25.97
C GLY A 405 -9.74 5.74 25.50
N ILE A 406 -9.10 5.39 24.38
CA ILE A 406 -9.09 4.02 23.82
C ILE A 406 -8.66 3.02 24.88
N ARG A 407 -7.49 3.21 25.51
CA ARG A 407 -6.96 2.28 26.51
C ARG A 407 -7.92 2.07 27.68
N THR A 408 -8.49 3.17 28.18
CA THR A 408 -9.49 3.15 29.25
C THR A 408 -10.75 2.38 28.83
N GLY A 409 -11.29 2.67 27.65
CA GLY A 409 -12.52 2.06 27.14
C GLY A 409 -12.37 0.59 26.81
N TYR A 410 -11.17 0.20 26.38
CA TYR A 410 -10.83 -1.20 26.12
C TYR A 410 -10.80 -2.06 27.39
N GLY A 411 -10.56 -1.43 28.56
CA GLY A 411 -10.44 -2.10 29.85
C GLY A 411 -9.01 -2.22 30.39
N HIS A 412 -8.05 -1.48 29.84
CA HIS A 412 -6.69 -1.39 30.40
C HIS A 412 -6.62 -0.23 31.40
N SER A 413 -6.35 -0.54 32.68
CA SER A 413 -6.01 0.46 33.70
C SER A 413 -4.54 0.87 33.58
N PRO A 414 -4.15 2.14 33.80
CA PRO A 414 -2.75 2.60 33.71
C PRO A 414 -1.77 1.99 34.73
N GLU A 415 -2.18 1.05 35.58
CA GLU A 415 -1.41 0.65 36.77
C GLU A 415 -0.38 -0.47 36.58
N THR A 416 -0.11 -0.91 35.34
CA THR A 416 1.03 -1.82 35.09
C THR A 416 2.10 -1.09 34.27
N PRO A 417 3.30 -0.80 34.83
CA PRO A 417 4.36 -0.18 34.07
C PRO A 417 4.86 -1.19 33.03
N MET A 418 4.45 -1.00 31.78
CA MET A 418 5.17 -1.58 30.66
C MET A 418 6.58 -0.97 30.67
N THR A 419 7.58 -1.83 30.76
CA THR A 419 8.97 -1.52 30.43
C THR A 419 8.99 -0.63 29.19
N ALA A 420 9.64 0.53 29.33
CA ALA A 420 9.74 1.56 28.30
C ALA A 420 10.06 0.93 26.93
N VAL A 421 9.04 0.81 26.10
CA VAL A 421 9.23 0.62 24.67
C VAL A 421 9.56 2.01 24.16
N GLU A 422 10.80 2.18 23.72
CA GLU A 422 11.28 3.39 23.07
C GLU A 422 10.23 3.87 22.07
N HIS A 423 9.72 5.08 22.29
CA HIS A 423 8.99 5.83 21.28
C HIS A 423 9.97 6.14 20.13
N GLN A 424 10.18 5.16 19.25
CA GLN A 424 10.72 5.41 17.93
C GLN A 424 9.72 6.33 17.23
N HIS A 425 10.22 7.50 16.83
CA HIS A 425 9.54 8.48 15.98
C HIS A 425 8.76 7.77 14.87
N ARG A 426 7.44 7.61 15.06
CA ARG A 426 6.53 7.05 14.07
C ARG A 426 6.35 8.12 13.00
N GLU A 427 6.83 7.87 11.79
CA GLU A 427 6.52 8.72 10.65
C GLU A 427 5.00 8.84 10.51
N VAL A 428 4.55 10.09 10.38
CA VAL A 428 3.14 10.47 10.28
C VAL A 428 2.61 9.96 8.94
N TYR A 429 1.83 8.88 8.97
CA TYR A 429 0.96 8.53 7.85
C TYR A 429 -0.21 9.51 7.87
N VAL A 430 -0.14 10.55 7.05
CA VAL A 430 -1.25 11.48 6.86
C VAL A 430 -2.36 10.72 6.15
N ILE A 431 -3.43 10.38 6.87
CA ILE A 431 -4.70 9.97 6.27
C ILE A 431 -5.34 11.27 5.75
N SER A 432 -4.78 11.83 4.67
CA SER A 432 -5.43 12.93 3.96
C SER A 432 -6.48 12.33 3.05
N ASP A 433 -7.73 12.37 3.49
CA ASP A 433 -8.90 12.32 2.59
C ASP A 433 -9.18 13.71 1.98
N ASP A 434 -8.21 14.64 2.06
CA ASP A 434 -8.30 16.03 1.61
C ASP A 434 -7.60 16.25 0.23
N GLU A 435 -7.15 15.19 -0.45
CA GLU A 435 -6.78 15.28 -1.87
C GLU A 435 -8.04 15.22 -2.74
N ASP A 436 -8.86 16.28 -2.81
CA ASP A 436 -9.97 16.43 -3.77
C ASP A 436 -10.73 15.11 -4.06
N ASP A 437 -11.11 14.38 -3.00
CA ASP A 437 -11.72 13.04 -3.09
C ASP A 437 -13.22 13.16 -3.48
N ASP A 438 -13.48 13.57 -4.73
CA ASP A 438 -14.72 13.22 -5.46
C ASP A 438 -14.62 11.78 -6.03
N ASP A 439 -13.87 10.92 -5.35
CA ASP A 439 -13.51 9.60 -5.85
C ASP A 439 -14.58 8.57 -5.49
N ASP A 440 -15.10 7.95 -6.55
CA ASP A 440 -16.05 6.85 -6.49
C ASP A 440 -15.38 5.63 -5.85
N GLU A 441 -15.60 5.34 -4.56
CA GLU A 441 -15.21 4.06 -3.94
C GLU A 441 -16.20 2.92 -4.24
N SER A 442 -17.17 3.13 -5.13
CA SER A 442 -18.18 2.13 -5.50
C SER A 442 -18.08 1.73 -6.96
N VAL A 443 -17.56 0.53 -7.22
CA VAL A 443 -18.02 -0.21 -8.38
C VAL A 443 -19.33 -0.86 -7.96
N THR A 444 -20.44 -0.42 -8.54
CA THR A 444 -21.76 -1.03 -8.31
C THR A 444 -21.79 -2.39 -8.99
N GLU A 445 -21.90 -3.46 -8.21
CA GLU A 445 -22.45 -4.73 -8.70
C GLU A 445 -23.95 -4.53 -8.96
N ALA A 446 -24.28 -4.11 -10.17
CA ALA A 446 -25.58 -4.28 -10.78
C ALA A 446 -25.46 -3.93 -12.26
N GLY A 447 -25.23 -4.93 -13.10
CA GLY A 447 -25.67 -4.83 -14.48
C GLY A 447 -27.19 -4.92 -14.50
N LEU A 448 -27.86 -3.79 -14.68
CA LEU A 448 -29.20 -3.72 -15.26
C LEU A 448 -29.25 -2.48 -16.15
N SER A 449 -29.87 -2.68 -17.31
CA SER A 449 -29.99 -1.78 -18.45
C SER A 449 -30.27 -0.32 -18.09
N GLU A 450 -29.56 0.58 -18.77
CA GLU A 450 -30.08 1.90 -19.08
C GLU A 450 -31.24 1.71 -20.06
N ASP A 451 -32.45 1.50 -19.54
CA ASP A 451 -33.63 1.87 -20.29
C ASP A 451 -33.81 3.38 -20.08
N GLU A 452 -33.46 4.12 -21.14
CA GLU A 452 -33.99 5.45 -21.40
C GLU A 452 -35.51 5.41 -21.21
N GLU A 453 -36.07 6.32 -20.41
CA GLU A 453 -37.24 7.10 -20.81
C GLU A 453 -37.56 8.21 -19.82
N ASN A 454 -38.18 9.25 -20.40
CA ASN A 454 -38.57 10.55 -19.85
C ASN A 454 -39.29 10.54 -18.50
#